data_AF-A0A963NLQ0-F1
#
_entry.id   AF-A0A963NLQ0-F1
#
_cell.length_a   1.000
_cell.length_b   1.000
_cell.length_c   1.000
_cell.angle_alpha   90.00
_cell.angle_beta   90.00
_cell.angle_gamma   90.00
#
_symmetry.space_group_name_H-M   'P 1'
#
loop_
_entity.id
_entity.type
_entity.pdbx_description
1 polymer ?
#
loop_
_entity_poly.entity_id
_entity_poly.type
_entity_poly.pdbx_seq_one_letter_code
_entity_poly.pdbx_strand_id
1 'polypeptide(L)' 'IAVAVAHVTQCPYCIRGHTQAALKAGATQAEIMEAIWVSAEMRAGAAYAHSALAIDTLLHADPPAGVSA' A
#
# COMPACT_ATOMS: atom_id res chain seq x y z
N ILE A 1 5.01 -10.35 8.63
CA ILE A 1 3.60 -9.92 8.45
C ILE A 1 3.32 -8.59 9.15
N ALA A 2 3.42 -8.49 10.49
CA ALA A 2 3.03 -7.27 11.22
C ALA A 2 3.78 -5.99 10.80
N VAL A 3 5.09 -6.09 10.53
CA VAL A 3 5.89 -4.97 9.98
C VAL A 3 5.32 -4.48 8.65
N ALA A 4 4.95 -5.40 7.76
CA ALA A 4 4.39 -5.05 6.45
C ALA A 4 3.03 -4.36 6.59
N VAL A 5 2.11 -4.94 7.38
CA VAL A 5 0.80 -4.35 7.65
C VAL A 5 0.92 -2.94 8.26
N ALA A 6 1.88 -2.74 9.17
CA ALA A 6 2.15 -1.42 9.75
C ALA A 6 2.57 -0.37 8.71
N HIS A 7 3.34 -0.77 7.69
CA HIS A 7 3.73 0.12 6.59
C HIS A 7 2.59 0.36 5.60
N VAL A 8 1.78 -0.65 5.28
CA VAL A 8 0.59 -0.50 4.43
C VAL A 8 -0.42 0.46 5.06
N THR A 9 -0.66 0.33 6.37
CA THR A 9 -1.60 1.18 7.15
C THR A 9 -0.98 2.50 7.61
N GLN A 10 0.33 2.68 7.42
CA GLN A 10 1.07 3.90 7.76
C GLN A 10 0.97 4.33 9.24
N CYS A 11 0.77 3.38 10.16
CA CYS A 11 0.64 3.68 11.59
C CYS A 11 2.03 3.86 12.24
N PRO A 12 2.43 5.07 12.66
CA PRO A 12 3.80 5.32 13.14
C PRO A 12 4.12 4.61 14.47
N TYR A 13 3.12 4.31 15.29
CA TYR A 13 3.29 3.53 16.52
C TYR A 13 3.43 2.04 16.21
N CYS A 14 2.64 1.53 15.27
CA CYS A 14 2.67 0.14 14.83
C CYS A 14 3.99 -0.18 14.11
N ILE A 15 4.51 0.74 13.31
CA ILE A 15 5.83 0.60 12.66
C ILE A 15 6.91 0.44 13.73
N ARG A 16 6.96 1.35 14.71
CA ARG A 16 7.94 1.26 15.80
C ARG A 16 7.79 -0.03 16.62
N GLY A 17 6.58 -0.35 17.04
CA GLY A 17 6.30 -1.52 17.87
C GLY A 17 6.61 -2.85 17.17
N HIS A 18 6.15 -3.02 15.93
CA HIS A 18 6.35 -4.27 15.20
C HIS A 18 7.77 -4.44 14.68
N THR A 19 8.48 -3.36 14.35
CA THR A 19 9.92 -3.44 14.04
C THR A 19 10.72 -3.91 15.25
N GLN A 20 10.47 -3.35 16.44
CA GLN A 20 11.13 -3.83 17.67
C GLN A 20 10.77 -5.28 17.99
N ALA A 21 9.52 -5.68 17.83
CA ALA A 21 9.09 -7.05 18.04
C ALA A 21 9.74 -8.03 17.04
N ALA A 22 9.88 -7.64 15.78
CA ALA A 22 10.56 -8.44 14.75
C ALA A 22 12.05 -8.65 15.09
N LEU A 23 12.76 -7.59 15.49
CA LEU A 23 14.15 -7.69 15.93
C LEU A 23 14.29 -8.62 17.14
N LYS A 24 13.39 -8.52 18.13
CA LYS A 24 13.36 -9.42 19.30
C LYS A 24 13.08 -10.88 18.93
N ALA A 25 12.34 -11.12 17.85
CA ALA A 25 12.09 -12.44 17.30
C ALA A 25 13.25 -12.98 16.45
N GLY A 26 14.35 -12.22 16.32
CA GLY A 26 15.54 -12.63 15.57
C GLY A 26 15.53 -12.25 14.09
N ALA A 27 14.54 -11.47 13.63
CA ALA A 27 14.54 -10.99 12.24
C ALA A 27 15.74 -10.07 11.99
N THR A 28 16.42 -10.30 10.87
CA THR A 28 17.51 -9.47 10.38
C THR A 28 16.99 -8.15 9.81
N GLN A 29 17.89 -7.17 9.70
CA GLN A 29 17.55 -5.90 9.05
C GLN A 29 17.15 -6.10 7.59
N ALA A 30 17.76 -7.07 6.89
CA ALA A 30 17.42 -7.40 5.51
C ALA A 30 15.97 -7.92 5.39
N GLU A 31 15.56 -8.87 6.23
CA GLU A 31 14.18 -9.40 6.24
C GLU A 31 13.14 -8.32 6.58
N ILE A 32 13.48 -7.40 7.49
CA ILE A 32 12.62 -6.25 7.81
C ILE A 32 12.50 -5.33 6.59
N MET A 33 13.61 -5.05 5.90
CA MET A 33 13.61 -4.21 4.70
C MET A 33 12.86 -4.87 3.53
N GLU A 34 12.96 -6.19 3.37
CA GLU A 34 12.16 -6.93 2.38
C GLU A 34 10.66 -6.78 2.65
N ALA A 35 10.24 -6.88 3.92
CA ALA A 35 8.84 -6.65 4.29
C ALA A 35 8.38 -5.21 3.98
N ILE A 36 9.27 -4.22 4.15
CA ILE A 36 9.00 -2.83 3.80
C ILE A 36 8.88 -2.66 2.28
N TRP A 37 9.77 -3.28 1.51
CA TRP A 37 9.72 -3.24 0.04
C TRP A 37 8.41 -3.83 -0.49
N VAL A 38 8.02 -5.02 0.00
CA VAL A 38 6.72 -5.63 -0.35
C VAL A 38 5.57 -4.67 -0.03
N SER A 39 5.63 -3.97 1.11
CA SER A 39 4.58 -3.00 1.48
C SER A 39 4.54 -1.78 0.56
N ALA A 40 5.69 -1.31 0.10
CA ALA A 40 5.78 -0.20 -0.86
C ALA A 40 5.14 -0.60 -2.20
N GLU A 41 5.49 -1.77 -2.72
CA GLU A 41 4.89 -2.33 -3.95
C GLU A 41 3.38 -2.54 -3.80
N MET A 42 2.91 -3.04 -2.66
CA MET A 42 1.47 -3.22 -2.43
C MET A 42 0.71 -1.91 -2.34
N ARG A 43 1.34 -0.79 -1.94
CA ARG A 43 0.67 0.53 -1.98
C ARG A 43 0.74 1.14 -3.38
N ALA A 44 1.95 1.32 -3.91
CA ALA A 44 2.16 2.01 -5.19
C ALA A 44 1.68 1.17 -6.38
N GLY A 45 2.09 -0.10 -6.42
CA GLY A 45 1.73 -1.03 -7.48
C GLY A 45 0.24 -1.35 -7.51
N ALA A 46 -0.41 -1.59 -6.35
CA ALA A 46 -1.85 -1.82 -6.34
C ALA A 46 -2.64 -0.56 -6.76
N ALA A 47 -2.25 0.63 -6.29
CA ALA A 47 -2.90 1.87 -6.74
C ALA A 47 -2.82 2.03 -8.26
N TYR A 48 -1.66 1.73 -8.86
CA TYR A 48 -1.49 1.77 -10.30
C TYR A 48 -2.30 0.67 -11.01
N ALA A 49 -2.19 -0.59 -10.58
CA ALA A 49 -2.89 -1.71 -11.21
C ALA A 49 -4.42 -1.53 -11.19
N HIS A 50 -4.96 -1.02 -10.07
CA HIS A 50 -6.39 -0.75 -9.93
C HIS A 50 -6.86 0.51 -10.66
N SER A 51 -5.95 1.34 -11.20
CA SER A 51 -6.33 2.51 -12.02
C SER A 51 -7.13 2.12 -13.26
N ALA A 52 -6.92 0.91 -13.80
CA ALA A 52 -7.69 0.39 -14.93
C ALA A 52 -9.20 0.35 -14.65
N LEU A 53 -9.63 0.11 -13.40
CA LEU A 53 -11.04 0.14 -13.01
C LEU A 53 -11.61 1.56 -13.09
N ALA A 54 -10.84 2.55 -12.66
CA ALA A 54 -11.22 3.95 -12.78
C ALA A 54 -11.28 4.37 -14.26
N ILE A 55 -10.30 3.96 -15.06
CA ILE A 55 -10.27 4.24 -16.51
C ILE A 55 -11.46 3.59 -17.22
N ASP A 56 -11.75 2.32 -16.95
CA ASP A 56 -12.93 1.63 -17.49
C ASP A 56 -14.22 2.37 -17.14
N THR A 57 -14.35 2.80 -15.88
CA THR A 57 -15.49 3.62 -15.44
C THR A 57 -15.57 4.93 -16.22
N LEU A 58 -14.45 5.63 -16.43
CA LEU A 58 -14.40 6.89 -17.17
C LEU A 58 -14.80 6.72 -18.65
N LEU A 59 -14.49 5.58 -19.27
CA LEU A 59 -14.81 5.31 -20.67
C LEU A 59 -16.29 4.96 -20.90
N HIS A 60 -16.98 4.46 -19.87
CA HIS A 60 -18.35 3.99 -19.96
C HIS A 60 -19.36 4.82 -19.14
N ALA A 61 -18.89 5.77 -18.33
CA ALA A 61 -19.76 6.70 -17.63
C ALA A 61 -20.33 7.72 -18.61
N ASP A 62 -21.65 7.91 -18.56
CA ASP A 62 -22.26 9.08 -19.20
C ASP A 62 -21.65 10.36 -18.61
N PRO A 63 -21.39 11.39 -19.43
CA PRO A 63 -20.88 12.65 -18.91
C PRO A 63 -21.86 13.18 -17.83
N PRO A 64 -21.35 13.75 -16.74
CA PRO A 64 -22.21 14.34 -15.73
C PRO A 64 -23.10 15.40 -16.39
N ALA A 65 -24.41 15.29 -16.15
CA ALA A 65 -25.41 16.20 -16.72
C ALA A 65 -25.00 17.66 -16.47
N GLY A 66 -24.61 18.37 -17.53
CA GLY A 66 -24.28 19.79 -17.48
C GLY A 66 -22.84 20.19 -17.82
N VAL A 67 -21.94 19.26 -18.15
CA VAL A 67 -20.63 19.61 -18.72
C VAL A 67 -20.67 19.38 -20.24
N SER A 68 -20.99 20.43 -21.00
CA SER A 68 -20.73 20.44 -22.45
C SER A 68 -19.22 20.58 -22.67
N ALA A 69 -18.66 19.71 -23.50
CA ALA A 69 -17.27 19.80 -23.97
C ALA A 69 -16.97 21.13 -24.66
#